data_AF-A0A9D8C4I8-F1
#
_entry.id   AF-A0A9D8C4I8-F1
#
_cell.length_a   1.000
_cell.length_b   1.000
_cell.length_c   1.000
_cell.angle_alpha   90.00
_cell.angle_beta   90.00
_cell.angle_gamma   90.00
#
_symmetry.space_group_name_H-M   'P 1'
#
loop_
_entity.id
_entity.type
_entity.pdbx_description
1 polymer ?
#
loop_
_entity_poly.entity_id
_entity_poly.type
_entity_poly.pdbx_seq_one_letter_code
_entity_poly.pdbx_strand_id
1 'polypeptide(L)'
;MAAHIAGAAPARAQEALPGVFGFQFENDAFGFGDDHYTNGMRMAYVLRSDEFLGLQQQVRKLDALDAGRLFRQPPTDISAARVTLSLGQSMFTPGKALRDETTAAAIAADRMYGGWLYGGLALHVPFLTDRASQRQGLNTVEIDIGVIGPKAHADDVQTWWHNVNDWKPFLGWDNQLLGELTAQLVYRSTRRLLPERALTPNAPVVYDAVWNWGF
;
A
#
# COMPACT_ATOMS: atom_id res chain seq x y z
N MET A 1 -31.83 51.29 -12.87
CA MET A 1 -30.55 50.60 -13.14
C MET A 1 -29.72 50.72 -11.87
N ALA A 2 -29.71 49.68 -11.03
CA ALA A 2 -28.91 49.64 -9.81
C ALA A 2 -28.29 48.24 -9.73
N ALA A 3 -26.96 48.20 -9.77
CA ALA A 3 -26.17 47.00 -10.01
C ALA A 3 -26.09 46.14 -8.74
N HIS A 4 -26.27 44.83 -8.93
CA HIS A 4 -25.91 43.81 -7.97
C HIS A 4 -24.38 43.80 -7.77
N ILE A 5 -23.92 44.04 -6.55
CA ILE A 5 -22.57 43.64 -6.14
C ILE A 5 -22.74 42.33 -5.38
N ALA A 6 -22.62 41.21 -6.10
CA ALA A 6 -22.44 39.91 -5.49
C ALA A 6 -21.05 39.92 -4.82
N GLY A 7 -21.03 40.04 -3.49
CA GLY A 7 -19.82 39.83 -2.72
C GLY A 7 -19.34 38.41 -2.94
N ALA A 8 -18.18 38.24 -3.57
CA ALA A 8 -17.49 36.97 -3.62
C ALA A 8 -17.29 36.48 -2.18
N ALA A 9 -17.88 35.34 -1.84
CA ALA A 9 -17.57 34.67 -0.59
C ALA A 9 -16.05 34.44 -0.52
N PRO A 10 -15.40 34.70 0.62
CA PRO A 10 -13.97 34.45 0.74
C PRO A 10 -13.73 32.98 0.44
N ALA A 11 -12.76 32.69 -0.44
CA ALA A 11 -12.26 31.35 -0.67
C ALA A 11 -11.86 30.79 0.70
N ARG A 12 -12.65 29.85 1.22
CA ARG A 12 -12.30 29.10 2.43
C ARG A 12 -10.92 28.53 2.17
N ALA A 13 -9.91 28.99 2.92
CA ALA A 13 -8.58 28.40 2.88
C ALA A 13 -8.79 26.89 3.05
N GLN A 14 -8.47 26.13 2.00
CA GLN A 14 -8.68 24.70 2.01
C GLN A 14 -7.71 24.17 3.06
N GLU A 15 -8.23 23.84 4.25
CA GLU A 15 -7.43 23.37 5.37
C GLU A 15 -6.55 22.22 4.88
N ALA A 16 -5.26 22.30 5.21
CA ALA A 16 -4.31 21.29 4.81
C ALA A 16 -4.82 19.93 5.27
N LEU A 17 -4.96 19.00 4.33
CA LEU A 17 -5.49 17.69 4.65
C LEU A 17 -4.51 17.00 5.61
N PRO A 18 -5.00 16.41 6.71
CA PRO A 18 -4.14 15.81 7.71
C PRO A 18 -3.39 14.61 7.14
N GLY A 19 -2.28 14.29 7.80
CA GLY A 19 -1.50 13.10 7.55
C GLY A 19 -2.20 11.91 8.17
N VAL A 20 -2.03 10.74 7.59
CA VAL A 20 -2.68 9.52 8.05
C VAL A 20 -1.62 8.47 8.28
N PHE A 21 -1.53 7.99 9.52
CA PHE A 21 -0.72 6.82 9.85
C PHE A 21 -1.59 5.56 9.77
N GLY A 22 -1.07 4.53 9.13
CA GLY A 22 -1.70 3.22 9.00
C GLY A 22 -0.74 2.11 9.38
N PHE A 23 -1.29 1.06 9.98
CA PHE A 23 -0.60 -0.18 10.29
C PHE A 23 -1.42 -1.36 9.77
N GLN A 24 -0.76 -2.27 9.06
CA GLN A 24 -1.32 -3.51 8.55
C GLN A 24 -0.49 -4.67 9.09
N PHE A 25 -1.20 -5.72 9.51
CA PHE A 25 -0.63 -6.96 9.98
C PHE A 25 -1.43 -8.12 9.41
N GLU A 26 -0.72 -9.08 8.82
CA GLU A 26 -1.24 -10.29 8.21
C GLU A 26 -0.54 -11.49 8.85
N ASN A 27 -1.29 -12.55 9.14
CA ASN A 27 -0.76 -13.76 9.76
C ASN A 27 -1.60 -14.98 9.37
N ASP A 28 -0.94 -16.07 9.00
CA ASP A 28 -1.55 -17.36 8.69
C ASP A 28 -2.26 -18.02 9.88
N ALA A 29 -1.95 -17.61 11.12
CA ALA A 29 -2.59 -18.17 12.32
C ALA A 29 -4.13 -18.03 12.34
N PHE A 30 -4.70 -17.15 11.50
CA PHE A 30 -6.15 -16.93 11.38
C PHE A 30 -6.80 -17.63 10.18
N GLY A 31 -6.03 -18.28 9.30
CA GLY A 31 -6.50 -18.90 8.05
C GLY A 31 -6.31 -20.42 8.02
N PHE A 32 -7.36 -21.16 7.68
CA PHE A 32 -7.32 -22.62 7.54
C PHE A 32 -6.81 -23.08 6.16
N GLY A 33 -5.57 -22.77 5.75
CA GLY A 33 -5.01 -23.47 4.58
C GLY A 33 -3.91 -22.82 3.73
N ASP A 34 -3.14 -21.87 4.25
CA ASP A 34 -1.93 -21.39 3.57
C ASP A 34 -0.70 -22.10 4.17
N ASP A 35 0.06 -22.81 3.34
CA ASP A 35 1.26 -23.57 3.75
C ASP A 35 2.56 -22.77 3.58
N HIS A 36 2.52 -21.49 3.20
CA HIS A 36 3.62 -20.85 2.51
C HIS A 36 3.86 -19.35 2.77
N TYR A 37 2.99 -18.63 3.48
CA TYR A 37 3.11 -17.20 3.82
C TYR A 37 2.88 -16.90 5.31
N THR A 38 3.90 -17.01 6.16
CA THR A 38 3.66 -16.97 7.62
C THR A 38 3.07 -15.63 8.12
N ASN A 39 3.65 -14.49 7.72
CA ASN A 39 3.18 -13.18 8.19
C ASN A 39 3.72 -12.01 7.37
N GLY A 40 3.02 -10.89 7.43
CA GLY A 40 3.45 -9.60 6.90
C GLY A 40 3.07 -8.45 7.80
N MET A 41 3.96 -7.47 7.93
CA MET A 41 3.67 -6.21 8.61
C MET A 41 4.00 -5.04 7.69
N ARG A 42 3.18 -3.98 7.75
CA ARG A 42 3.43 -2.76 7.00
C ARG A 42 2.97 -1.55 7.79
N MET A 43 3.86 -0.59 7.95
CA MET A 43 3.55 0.76 8.43
C MET A 43 3.53 1.71 7.23
N ALA A 44 2.55 2.61 7.21
CA ALA A 44 2.42 3.59 6.15
C ALA A 44 2.05 4.96 6.72
N TYR A 45 2.62 6.02 6.17
CA TYR A 45 2.28 7.39 6.50
C TYR A 45 1.95 8.17 5.22
N VAL A 46 0.70 8.58 5.10
CA VAL A 46 0.23 9.50 4.06
C VAL A 46 0.61 10.91 4.48
N LEU A 47 1.42 11.60 3.66
CA LEU A 47 1.89 12.95 3.96
C LEU A 47 0.74 13.95 4.03
N ARG A 48 0.93 14.97 4.89
CA ARG A 48 0.07 16.15 4.90
C ARG A 48 0.22 16.93 3.59
N SER A 49 -0.83 17.63 3.17
CA SER A 49 -0.80 18.37 1.90
C SER A 49 0.23 19.51 1.88
N ASP A 50 0.67 20.02 3.03
CA ASP A 50 1.72 21.03 3.16
C ASP A 50 3.14 20.43 3.25
N GLU A 51 3.30 19.25 3.87
CA GLU A 51 4.55 18.47 3.81
C GLU A 51 4.91 18.06 2.38
N PHE A 52 3.89 17.96 1.53
CA PHE A 52 4.00 17.62 0.12
C PHE A 52 4.43 18.81 -0.77
N LEU A 53 4.53 20.06 -0.27
CA LEU A 53 4.75 21.27 -1.10
C LEU A 53 6.01 21.24 -2.00
N GLY A 54 7.10 20.61 -1.54
CA GLY A 54 8.33 20.46 -2.34
C GLY A 54 8.22 19.44 -3.47
N LEU A 55 7.51 18.34 -3.22
CA LEU A 55 7.26 17.26 -4.19
C LEU A 55 6.10 17.62 -5.13
N GLN A 56 5.11 18.42 -4.69
CA GLN A 56 4.02 18.93 -5.53
C GLN A 56 4.54 19.65 -6.77
N GLN A 57 5.60 20.46 -6.64
CA GLN A 57 6.18 21.15 -7.79
C GLN A 57 6.78 20.17 -8.81
N GLN A 58 7.38 19.06 -8.35
CA GLN A 58 7.91 18.02 -9.22
C GLN A 58 6.78 17.21 -9.86
N VAL A 59 5.74 16.88 -9.10
CA VAL A 59 4.56 16.17 -9.58
C VAL A 59 3.75 17.03 -10.57
N ARG A 60 3.67 18.35 -10.37
CA ARG A 60 3.10 19.29 -11.36
C ARG A 60 3.91 19.33 -12.67
N LYS A 61 5.22 19.06 -12.64
CA LYS A 61 6.00 18.91 -13.89
C LYS A 61 5.64 17.62 -14.63
N LEU A 62 5.12 16.58 -13.96
CA LEU A 62 4.61 15.38 -14.62
C LEU A 62 3.36 15.68 -15.46
N ASP A 63 2.55 16.66 -15.06
CA ASP A 63 1.43 17.17 -15.85
C ASP A 63 1.94 17.77 -17.19
N ALA A 64 3.08 18.48 -17.16
CA ALA A 64 3.75 19.02 -18.35
C ALA A 64 4.46 17.96 -19.21
N LEU A 65 4.70 16.75 -18.68
CA LEU A 65 5.33 15.62 -19.36
C LEU A 65 4.30 14.63 -19.94
N ASP A 66 3.04 15.05 -20.09
CA ASP A 66 1.95 14.24 -20.63
C ASP A 66 1.61 13.05 -19.70
N ALA A 67 1.21 13.36 -18.46
CA ALA A 67 0.79 12.38 -17.43
C ALA A 67 -0.26 11.36 -17.93
N GLY A 68 -0.98 11.67 -19.03
CA GLY A 68 -1.87 10.73 -19.72
C GLY A 68 -1.17 9.50 -20.32
N ARG A 69 0.16 9.49 -20.43
CA ARG A 69 0.96 8.32 -20.84
C ARG A 69 1.33 7.40 -19.68
N LEU A 70 1.51 7.97 -18.48
CA LEU A 70 1.83 7.22 -17.26
C LEU A 70 0.58 6.57 -16.66
N PHE A 71 -0.56 7.23 -16.81
CA PHE A 71 -1.82 6.79 -16.23
C PHE A 71 -2.81 6.38 -17.32
N ARG A 72 -3.39 5.18 -17.19
CA ARG A 72 -4.42 4.68 -18.12
C ARG A 72 -5.63 5.62 -18.21
N GLN A 73 -5.95 6.31 -17.12
CA GLN A 73 -6.86 7.45 -17.14
C GLN A 73 -6.14 8.68 -16.60
N PRO A 74 -6.13 9.79 -17.36
CA PRO A 74 -5.39 10.98 -16.97
C PRO A 74 -5.94 11.55 -15.65
N PRO A 75 -5.08 12.18 -14.84
CA PRO A 75 -5.51 12.90 -13.65
C PRO A 75 -6.59 13.92 -14.00
N THR A 76 -7.58 14.07 -13.13
CA THR A 76 -8.52 15.21 -13.25
C THR A 76 -8.02 16.41 -12.45
N ASP A 77 -7.35 16.15 -11.33
CA ASP A 77 -6.70 17.18 -10.52
C ASP A 77 -5.44 16.61 -9.85
N ILE A 78 -4.28 17.01 -10.36
CA ILE A 78 -2.99 16.60 -9.81
C ILE A 78 -2.69 17.26 -8.45
N SER A 79 -3.35 18.37 -8.12
CA SER A 79 -3.15 19.06 -6.84
C SER A 79 -3.76 18.29 -5.67
N ALA A 80 -4.71 17.40 -5.95
CA ALA A 80 -5.29 16.47 -4.99
C ALA A 80 -4.45 15.19 -4.80
N ALA A 81 -3.28 15.08 -5.45
CA ALA A 81 -2.40 13.93 -5.30
C ALA A 81 -1.85 13.82 -3.87
N ARG A 82 -1.64 12.58 -3.42
CA ARG A 82 -1.08 12.25 -2.11
C ARG A 82 0.15 11.38 -2.26
N VAL A 83 1.08 11.54 -1.33
CA VAL A 83 2.26 10.68 -1.22
C VAL A 83 2.19 9.87 0.06
N THR A 84 2.57 8.60 -0.04
CA THR A 84 2.67 7.69 1.08
C THR A 84 4.10 7.17 1.19
N LEU A 85 4.65 7.21 2.41
CA LEU A 85 5.88 6.52 2.77
C LEU A 85 5.52 5.23 3.50
N SER A 86 6.22 4.14 3.21
CA SER A 86 5.98 2.85 3.87
C SER A 86 7.27 2.15 4.28
N LEU A 87 7.14 1.32 5.31
CA LEU A 87 8.13 0.34 5.72
C LEU A 87 7.38 -0.97 5.98
N GLY A 88 7.81 -2.05 5.34
CA GLY A 88 7.17 -3.35 5.48
C GLY A 88 8.15 -4.50 5.54
N GLN A 89 7.71 -5.60 6.15
CA GLN A 89 8.41 -6.87 6.18
C GLN A 89 7.42 -7.98 5.85
N SER A 90 7.77 -8.85 4.90
CA SER A 90 7.04 -10.08 4.58
C SER A 90 7.90 -11.29 4.87
N MET A 91 7.26 -12.37 5.32
CA MET A 91 7.92 -13.60 5.74
C MET A 91 7.29 -14.82 5.08
N PHE A 92 8.16 -15.66 4.51
CA PHE A 92 7.80 -16.88 3.81
C PHE A 92 8.52 -18.06 4.47
N THR A 93 7.80 -19.17 4.63
CA THR A 93 8.32 -20.38 5.25
C THR A 93 7.97 -21.61 4.40
N PRO A 94 8.67 -22.73 4.58
CA PRO A 94 8.23 -24.01 4.04
C PRO A 94 6.84 -24.41 4.55
N GLY A 95 6.25 -25.42 3.89
CA GLY A 95 5.03 -26.11 4.28
C GLY A 95 5.03 -26.56 5.73
N LYS A 96 3.85 -26.67 6.33
CA LYS A 96 3.67 -26.98 7.76
C LYS A 96 4.42 -28.23 8.23
N ALA A 97 4.50 -29.26 7.39
CA ALA A 97 5.19 -30.52 7.72
C ALA A 97 6.72 -30.39 7.85
N LEU A 98 7.28 -29.27 7.40
CA LEU A 98 8.72 -29.01 7.31
C LEU A 98 9.14 -27.79 8.14
N ARG A 99 8.16 -27.13 8.77
CA ARG A 99 8.32 -25.92 9.57
C ARG A 99 8.17 -26.27 11.05
N ASP A 100 9.24 -26.83 11.63
CA ASP A 100 9.25 -27.34 13.00
C ASP A 100 10.60 -27.11 13.72
N GLU A 101 10.65 -27.53 14.98
CA GLU A 101 11.80 -27.42 15.87
C GLU A 101 12.88 -28.49 15.67
N THR A 102 12.74 -29.36 14.68
CA THR A 102 13.64 -30.50 14.42
C THR A 102 14.35 -30.41 13.08
N THR A 103 13.79 -29.66 12.14
CA THR A 103 14.24 -29.57 10.75
C THR A 103 15.11 -28.33 10.56
N ALA A 104 16.42 -28.50 10.68
CA ALA A 104 17.40 -27.42 10.45
C ALA A 104 17.93 -27.36 9.01
N ALA A 105 18.02 -28.50 8.32
CA ALA A 105 18.67 -28.59 7.00
C ALA A 105 17.84 -27.94 5.88
N ALA A 106 18.51 -27.45 4.83
CA ALA A 106 17.87 -26.98 3.61
C ALA A 106 17.01 -28.09 2.98
N ILE A 107 15.76 -27.76 2.63
CA ILE A 107 14.80 -28.73 2.11
C ILE A 107 14.71 -28.57 0.59
N ALA A 108 15.24 -29.52 -0.17
CA ALA A 108 15.24 -29.45 -1.64
C ALA A 108 13.84 -29.63 -2.26
N ALA A 109 12.87 -30.16 -1.51
CA ALA A 109 11.53 -30.49 -1.98
C ALA A 109 10.49 -29.36 -1.78
N ASP A 110 10.86 -28.26 -1.12
CA ASP A 110 9.98 -27.12 -0.83
C ASP A 110 10.75 -25.80 -0.87
N ARG A 111 10.06 -24.67 -0.73
CA ARG A 111 10.67 -23.34 -0.66
C ARG A 111 11.54 -23.20 0.58
N MET A 112 12.64 -22.46 0.43
CA MET A 112 13.46 -22.04 1.56
C MET A 112 12.72 -20.98 2.38
N TYR A 113 13.11 -20.82 3.64
CA TYR A 113 12.71 -19.66 4.44
C TYR A 113 13.17 -18.38 3.73
N GLY A 114 12.39 -17.31 3.84
CA GLY A 114 12.73 -16.03 3.22
C GLY A 114 12.04 -14.87 3.90
N GLY A 115 12.83 -13.85 4.26
CA GLY A 115 12.32 -12.54 4.63
C GLY A 115 12.48 -11.56 3.48
N TRP A 116 11.55 -10.61 3.35
CA TRP A 116 11.68 -9.42 2.51
C TRP A 116 11.38 -8.17 3.33
N LEU A 117 12.40 -7.35 3.58
CA LEU A 117 12.27 -6.06 4.27
C LEU A 117 12.41 -4.94 3.25
N TYR A 118 11.46 -4.03 3.19
CA TYR A 118 11.41 -3.00 2.16
C TYR A 118 10.87 -1.67 2.67
N GLY A 119 11.33 -0.59 2.04
CA GLY A 119 10.77 0.75 2.18
C GLY A 119 10.15 1.19 0.86
N GLY A 120 9.00 1.86 0.95
CA GLY A 120 8.19 2.23 -0.21
C GLY A 120 7.85 3.71 -0.29
N LEU A 121 7.68 4.16 -1.53
CA LEU A 121 7.17 5.48 -1.89
C LEU A 121 6.02 5.31 -2.89
N ALA A 122 4.82 5.73 -2.51
CA ALA A 122 3.65 5.69 -3.37
C ALA A 122 3.12 7.09 -3.70
N LEU A 123 2.72 7.29 -4.95
CA LEU A 123 2.00 8.46 -5.44
C LEU A 123 0.56 8.05 -5.80
N HIS A 124 -0.42 8.65 -5.13
CA HIS A 124 -1.83 8.43 -5.37
C HIS A 124 -2.44 9.65 -6.06
N VAL A 125 -3.05 9.46 -7.22
CA VAL A 125 -3.58 10.53 -8.06
C VAL A 125 -5.05 10.27 -8.36
N PRO A 126 -5.97 11.10 -7.84
CA PRO A 126 -7.40 10.93 -8.11
C PRO A 126 -7.77 11.40 -9.52
N PHE A 127 -8.82 10.78 -10.06
CA PHE A 127 -9.42 11.18 -11.33
C PHE A 127 -10.94 10.96 -11.29
N LEU A 128 -11.65 11.61 -12.20
CA LEU A 128 -13.07 11.39 -12.46
C LEU A 128 -13.22 10.42 -13.63
N THR A 129 -13.97 9.34 -13.40
CA THR A 129 -14.33 8.39 -14.45
C THR A 129 -15.46 8.94 -15.32
N ASP A 130 -16.39 9.69 -14.71
CA ASP A 130 -17.47 10.40 -15.39
C ASP A 130 -17.79 11.69 -14.63
N ARG A 131 -17.77 12.82 -15.34
CA ARG A 131 -18.07 14.14 -14.76
C ARG A 131 -19.56 14.30 -14.43
N ALA A 132 -20.46 13.68 -15.17
CA ALA A 132 -21.90 13.82 -14.95
C ALA A 132 -22.34 13.10 -13.66
N SER A 133 -21.82 11.90 -13.44
CA SER A 133 -22.13 11.09 -12.24
C SER A 133 -21.17 11.31 -11.07
N GLN A 134 -20.15 12.17 -11.22
CA GLN A 134 -19.09 12.44 -10.23
C GLN A 134 -18.41 11.15 -9.75
N ARG A 135 -18.30 10.14 -10.61
CA ARG A 135 -17.64 8.88 -10.26
C ARG A 135 -16.14 9.09 -10.14
N GLN A 136 -15.58 8.71 -9.01
CA GLN A 136 -14.18 8.88 -8.69
C GLN A 136 -13.38 7.60 -8.94
N GLY A 137 -12.11 7.78 -9.28
CA GLY A 137 -11.10 6.74 -9.32
C GLY A 137 -9.77 7.25 -8.79
N LEU A 138 -8.83 6.32 -8.61
CA LEU A 138 -7.53 6.57 -8.04
C LEU A 138 -6.48 5.77 -8.80
N ASN A 139 -5.47 6.44 -9.33
CA ASN A 139 -4.27 5.77 -9.80
C ASN A 139 -3.21 5.81 -8.70
N THR A 140 -2.49 4.72 -8.52
CA THR A 140 -1.38 4.58 -7.57
C THR A 140 -0.18 4.06 -8.33
N VAL A 141 0.96 4.73 -8.18
CA VAL A 141 2.27 4.21 -8.56
C VAL A 141 3.09 4.08 -7.29
N GLU A 142 3.63 2.90 -7.02
CA GLU A 142 4.45 2.63 -5.84
C GLU A 142 5.77 1.99 -6.25
N ILE A 143 6.85 2.45 -5.64
CA ILE A 143 8.18 1.85 -5.78
C ILE A 143 8.62 1.39 -4.40
N ASP A 144 8.94 0.11 -4.29
CA ASP A 144 9.51 -0.50 -3.10
C ASP A 144 10.95 -0.90 -3.36
N ILE A 145 11.86 -0.54 -2.46
CA ILE A 145 13.26 -0.99 -2.47
C ILE A 145 13.50 -1.75 -1.17
N GLY A 146 14.06 -2.95 -1.28
CA GLY A 146 14.21 -3.82 -0.13
C GLY A 146 15.34 -4.82 -0.25
N VAL A 147 15.46 -5.67 0.75
CA VAL A 147 16.43 -6.76 0.83
C VAL A 147 15.73 -8.06 1.15
N ILE A 148 16.18 -9.14 0.50
CA ILE A 148 15.82 -10.52 0.84
C ILE A 148 16.93 -11.16 1.69
N GLY A 149 16.59 -12.17 2.48
CA GLY A 149 17.54 -13.03 3.20
C GLY A 149 17.82 -12.54 4.63
N PRO A 150 18.99 -12.88 5.22
CA PRO A 150 19.24 -12.62 6.65
C PRO A 150 19.11 -11.14 7.06
N LYS A 151 19.46 -10.22 6.15
CA LYS A 151 19.33 -8.77 6.39
C LYS A 151 17.88 -8.28 6.43
N ALA A 152 16.91 -9.10 6.04
CA ALA A 152 15.51 -8.81 6.20
C ALA A 152 15.03 -9.04 7.65
N HIS A 153 15.83 -9.69 8.51
CA HIS A 153 15.52 -9.92 9.93
C HIS A 153 14.18 -10.63 10.18
N ALA A 154 13.78 -11.51 9.26
CA ALA A 154 12.54 -12.27 9.41
C ALA A 154 12.64 -13.33 10.51
N ASP A 155 13.77 -14.04 10.62
CA ASP A 155 14.04 -14.97 11.72
C ASP A 155 13.89 -14.28 13.09
N ASP A 156 14.57 -13.15 13.28
CA ASP A 156 14.50 -12.39 14.54
C ASP A 156 13.07 -12.03 14.93
N VAL A 157 12.26 -11.58 13.96
CA VAL A 157 10.85 -11.21 14.19
C VAL A 157 10.00 -12.44 14.50
N GLN A 158 10.21 -13.55 13.79
CA GLN A 158 9.47 -14.78 14.03
C GLN A 158 9.80 -15.36 15.40
N THR A 159 11.09 -15.44 15.71
CA THR A 159 11.60 -15.91 16.99
C THR A 159 11.08 -15.03 18.13
N TRP A 160 11.01 -13.72 17.95
CA TRP A 160 10.37 -12.82 18.91
C TRP A 160 8.90 -13.18 19.15
N TRP A 161 8.10 -13.33 18.08
CA TRP A 161 6.69 -13.72 18.20
C TRP A 161 6.51 -15.09 18.85
N HIS A 162 7.36 -16.07 18.50
CA HIS A 162 7.33 -17.39 19.10
C HIS A 162 7.62 -17.34 20.60
N ASN A 163 8.64 -16.57 21.00
CA ASN A 163 8.96 -16.39 22.42
C ASN A 163 7.84 -15.70 23.20
N VAL A 164 7.20 -14.68 22.62
CA VAL A 164 6.08 -13.96 23.26
C VAL A 164 4.87 -14.87 23.47
N ASN A 165 4.64 -15.86 22.58
CA ASN A 165 3.49 -16.76 22.62
C ASN A 165 3.82 -18.17 23.13
N ASP A 166 5.04 -18.42 23.60
CA ASP A 166 5.52 -19.74 24.04
C ASP A 166 5.39 -20.82 22.94
N TRP A 167 5.68 -20.44 21.70
CA TRP A 167 5.72 -21.36 20.56
C TRP A 167 7.14 -21.86 20.32
N LYS A 168 7.24 -23.08 19.79
CA LYS A 168 8.53 -23.69 19.47
C LYS A 168 9.19 -22.94 18.31
N PRO A 169 10.52 -22.69 18.35
CA PRO A 169 11.23 -22.01 17.28
C PRO A 169 11.30 -22.89 16.01
N PHE A 170 11.46 -22.26 14.86
CA PHE A 170 11.77 -22.97 13.62
C PHE A 170 13.28 -22.94 13.38
N LEU A 171 13.91 -24.11 13.21
CA LEU A 171 15.37 -24.20 13.12
C LEU A 171 15.93 -24.04 11.69
N GLY A 172 15.07 -23.87 10.69
CA GLY A 172 15.47 -23.82 9.28
C GLY A 172 16.00 -22.47 8.78
N TRP A 173 15.97 -21.41 9.60
CA TRP A 173 16.36 -20.05 9.20
C TRP A 173 17.84 -19.89 8.83
N ASP A 174 18.71 -20.75 9.36
CA ASP A 174 20.13 -20.80 8.97
C ASP A 174 20.32 -21.19 7.48
N ASN A 175 19.31 -21.82 6.88
CA ASN A 175 19.28 -22.22 5.48
C ASN A 175 18.25 -21.40 4.66
N GLN A 176 17.99 -20.15 5.05
CA GLN A 176 17.12 -19.23 4.31
C GLN A 176 17.72 -18.76 2.97
N LEU A 177 16.91 -18.11 2.14
CA LEU A 177 17.37 -17.46 0.91
C LEU A 177 18.56 -16.54 1.15
N LEU A 178 19.50 -16.54 0.19
CA LEU A 178 20.67 -15.68 0.25
C LEU A 178 20.28 -14.18 0.14
N GLY A 179 21.20 -13.33 0.59
CA GLY A 179 21.00 -11.89 0.62
C GLY A 179 20.98 -11.26 -0.77
N GLU A 180 19.87 -10.64 -1.15
CA GLU A 180 19.70 -9.96 -2.44
C GLU A 180 19.03 -8.59 -2.27
N LEU A 181 19.43 -7.62 -3.11
CA LEU A 181 18.72 -6.34 -3.23
C LEU A 181 17.53 -6.52 -4.16
N THR A 182 16.41 -5.89 -3.83
CA THR A 182 15.17 -5.98 -4.58
C THR A 182 14.62 -4.59 -4.89
N ALA A 183 13.90 -4.51 -6.00
CA ALA A 183 13.11 -3.36 -6.38
C ALA A 183 11.78 -3.85 -6.99
N GLN A 184 10.67 -3.24 -6.60
CA GLN A 184 9.35 -3.51 -7.13
C GLN A 184 8.71 -2.20 -7.58
N LEU A 185 8.05 -2.24 -8.74
CA LEU A 185 7.21 -1.16 -9.23
C LEU A 185 5.78 -1.70 -9.33
N VAL A 186 4.86 -1.06 -8.61
CA VAL A 186 3.45 -1.42 -8.61
C VAL A 186 2.65 -0.29 -9.25
N TYR A 187 1.76 -0.65 -10.15
CA TYR A 187 0.75 0.26 -10.65
C TYR A 187 -0.63 -0.27 -10.33
N ARG A 188 -1.49 0.55 -9.71
CA ARG A 188 -2.89 0.21 -9.44
C ARG A 188 -3.83 1.33 -9.87
N SER A 189 -4.83 0.99 -10.65
CA SER A 189 -5.94 1.87 -11.01
C SER A 189 -7.22 1.32 -10.41
N THR A 190 -7.79 2.04 -9.44
CA THR A 190 -9.05 1.74 -8.78
C THR A 190 -10.14 2.66 -9.31
N ARG A 191 -11.31 2.10 -9.63
CA ARG A 191 -12.47 2.86 -10.11
C ARG A 191 -13.70 2.49 -9.31
N ARG A 192 -14.46 3.50 -8.85
CA ARG A 192 -15.80 3.26 -8.31
C ARG A 192 -16.79 3.05 -9.44
N LEU A 193 -17.60 2.01 -9.33
CA LEU A 193 -18.63 1.65 -10.30
C LEU A 193 -19.96 2.34 -9.99
N LEU A 194 -20.21 2.64 -8.71
CA LEU A 194 -21.41 3.33 -8.26
C LEU A 194 -21.19 4.85 -8.19
N PRO A 195 -22.18 5.67 -8.56
CA PRO A 195 -22.11 7.11 -8.42
C PRO A 195 -22.21 7.51 -6.94
N GLU A 196 -21.60 8.63 -6.56
CA GLU A 196 -21.59 9.12 -5.17
C GLU A 196 -23.00 9.36 -4.62
N ARG A 197 -23.96 9.75 -5.48
CA ARG A 197 -25.39 9.91 -5.13
C ARG A 197 -26.11 8.61 -4.74
N ALA A 198 -25.57 7.45 -5.12
CA ALA A 198 -26.12 6.15 -4.70
C ALA A 198 -25.69 5.80 -3.27
N LEU A 199 -24.64 6.45 -2.74
CA LEU A 199 -24.20 6.34 -1.35
C LEU A 199 -25.07 7.29 -0.51
N THR A 200 -26.26 6.83 -0.12
CA THR A 200 -27.17 7.64 0.70
C THR A 200 -26.61 7.76 2.13
N PRO A 201 -26.24 8.97 2.61
CA PRO A 201 -25.53 9.11 3.90
C PRO A 201 -26.32 8.65 5.13
N ASN A 202 -27.63 8.49 4.98
CA ASN A 202 -28.56 8.14 6.05
C ASN A 202 -29.12 6.72 5.93
N ALA A 203 -28.64 5.91 4.97
CA ALA A 203 -29.03 4.51 4.91
C ALA A 203 -28.35 3.73 6.06
N PRO A 204 -29.05 2.78 6.69
CA PRO A 204 -28.45 1.92 7.72
C PRO A 204 -27.30 1.07 7.18
N VAL A 205 -27.24 0.88 5.85
CA VAL A 205 -26.15 0.22 5.14
C VAL A 205 -25.87 0.99 3.85
N VAL A 206 -24.60 1.34 3.65
CA VAL A 206 -24.08 1.90 2.41
C VAL A 206 -23.20 0.85 1.73
N TYR A 207 -23.39 0.63 0.44
CA TYR A 207 -22.60 -0.30 -0.36
C TYR A 207 -21.86 0.47 -1.46
N ASP A 208 -20.62 0.08 -1.72
CA ASP A 208 -19.83 0.57 -2.85
C ASP A 208 -19.34 -0.63 -3.66
N ALA A 209 -19.11 -0.42 -4.95
CA ALA A 209 -18.52 -1.42 -5.84
C ALA A 209 -17.32 -0.80 -6.53
N VAL A 210 -16.16 -1.44 -6.38
CA VAL A 210 -14.89 -0.96 -6.93
C VAL A 210 -14.30 -1.98 -7.90
N TRP A 211 -13.73 -1.48 -8.98
CA TRP A 211 -12.95 -2.26 -9.93
C TRP A 211 -11.47 -1.87 -9.82
N ASN A 212 -10.60 -2.87 -9.69
CA ASN A 212 -9.15 -2.68 -9.63
C ASN A 212 -8.49 -3.30 -10.86
N TRP A 213 -7.47 -2.63 -11.40
CA TRP A 213 -6.59 -3.17 -12.43
C TRP A 213 -5.17 -2.66 -12.20
N GLY A 214 -4.16 -3.49 -12.42
CA GLY A 214 -2.78 -3.13 -12.13
C GLY A 214 -1.77 -4.18 -12.57
N PHE A 215 -0.50 -3.88 -12.31
CA PHE A 215 0.64 -4.80 -12.39
C PHE A 215 1.53 -4.62 -11.16
#